data_AF-A0A521XVA3-F1
#
_entry.id   AF-A0A521XVA3-F1
#
_cell.length_a   1.000
_cell.length_b   1.000
_cell.length_c   1.000
_cell.angle_alpha   90.00
_cell.angle_beta   90.00
_cell.angle_gamma   90.00
#
_symmetry.space_group_name_H-M   'P 1'
#
loop_
_entity.id
_entity.type
_entity.pdbx_description
1 polymer ?
#
loop_
_entity_poly.entity_id
_entity_poly.type
_entity_poly.pdbx_seq_one_letter_code
_entity_poly.pdbx_strand_id
1 'polypeptide(L)' 'MGKVNYAMNILPYPGQVVSGDLTWAKEFNEQLLLCLIDVAGHGKRAHAISQNCLHILNKH' A
#
# COMPACT_ATOMS: atom_id res chain seq x y z
N MET A 1 -26.55 5.50 2.04
CA MET A 1 -25.48 4.97 2.92
C MET A 1 -24.39 6.02 3.09
N GLY A 2 -23.72 6.05 4.25
CA GLY A 2 -22.70 7.07 4.55
C GLY A 2 -21.37 6.77 3.86
N LYS A 3 -20.66 7.81 3.41
CA LYS A 3 -19.32 7.69 2.81
C LYS A 3 -18.30 7.25 3.86
N VAL A 4 -17.46 6.26 3.54
CA VAL A 4 -16.31 5.89 4.38
C VAL A 4 -15.21 6.93 4.17
N ASN A 5 -14.79 7.59 5.24
CA ASN A 5 -13.67 8.54 5.20
C ASN A 5 -12.40 7.83 5.67
N TYR A 6 -11.33 7.90 4.87
CA TYR A 6 -10.05 7.29 5.18
C TYR A 6 -8.91 8.18 4.72
N ALA A 7 -7.75 8.02 5.37
CA ALA A 7 -6.51 8.68 5.02
C ALA A 7 -5.39 7.63 4.99
N MET A 8 -4.44 7.82 4.09
CA MET A 8 -3.28 6.94 3.94
C MET A 8 -2.03 7.81 4.01
N ASN A 9 -1.06 7.38 4.81
CA ASN A 9 0.23 8.02 4.92
C ASN A 9 1.30 6.94 5.09
N ILE A 10 2.43 7.12 4.42
CA ILE A 10 3.56 6.19 4.49
C ILE A 10 4.82 7.00 4.65
N LEU A 11 5.67 6.57 5.58
CA LEU A 11 6.98 7.16 5.81
C LEU A 11 8.06 6.10 5.55
N PRO A 12 9.11 6.43 4.78
CA PRO A 12 10.28 5.56 4.66
C PRO A 12 10.99 5.37 6.00
N TYR A 13 11.68 4.24 6.15
CA TYR A 13 12.67 4.04 7.22
C TYR A 13 13.74 5.16 7.18
N PRO A 14 14.26 5.64 8.33
CA PRO A 14 15.25 6.71 8.36
C PRO A 14 16.44 6.49 7.42
N GLY A 15 16.77 7.50 6.62
CA GLY A 15 17.84 7.44 5.62
C GLY A 15 17.46 6.75 4.30
N GLN A 16 16.21 6.27 4.16
CA GLN A 16 15.68 5.76 2.89
C GLN A 16 14.84 6.82 2.19
N VAL A 17 14.85 6.79 0.86
CA VAL A 17 14.05 7.68 0.00
C VAL A 17 12.67 7.09 -0.35
N VAL A 18 12.47 5.79 -0.08
CA VAL A 18 11.22 5.06 -0.36
C VAL A 18 10.94 4.08 0.78
N SER A 19 9.65 3.86 1.08
CA SER A 19 9.24 2.84 2.04
C SER A 19 9.18 1.45 1.39
N GLY A 20 9.50 0.43 2.18
CA GLY A 20 9.19 -0.97 1.83
C GLY A 20 7.71 -1.29 1.96
N ASP A 21 6.95 -0.41 2.62
CA ASP A 21 5.54 -0.59 2.89
C ASP A 21 4.69 0.06 1.80
N LEU A 22 3.52 -0.51 1.54
CA LEU A 22 2.49 0.10 0.72
C LEU A 22 1.13 0.07 1.41
N THR A 23 0.39 1.15 1.22
CA THR A 23 -1.03 1.24 1.54
C THR A 23 -1.77 1.49 0.24
N TRP A 24 -2.83 0.75 0.01
CA TRP A 24 -3.66 0.89 -1.17
C TRP A 24 -5.13 0.76 -0.79
N ALA A 25 -5.98 1.54 -1.43
CA ALA A 25 -7.41 1.55 -1.20
C ALA A 25 -8.17 1.60 -2.53
N LYS A 26 -9.24 0.83 -2.65
CA LYS A 26 -10.14 0.82 -3.81
C LYS A 26 -11.59 0.80 -3.34
N GLU A 27 -12.37 1.76 -3.83
CA GLU A 27 -13.80 1.82 -3.61
C GLU A 27 -14.56 1.03 -4.69
N PHE A 28 -15.57 0.26 -4.30
CA PHE A 28 -16.46 -0.47 -5.21
C PHE A 28 -17.85 -0.64 -4.60
N ASN A 29 -18.90 -0.17 -5.27
CA ASN A 29 -20.31 -0.35 -4.88
C ASN A 29 -20.56 -0.23 -3.36
N GLU A 30 -20.19 0.92 -2.78
CA GLU A 30 -20.33 1.24 -1.34
C GLU A 30 -19.43 0.42 -0.41
N GLN A 31 -18.49 -0.34 -0.96
CA GLN A 31 -17.45 -1.07 -0.23
C GLN A 31 -16.10 -0.38 -0.40
N LEU A 32 -15.24 -0.56 0.60
CA LEU A 32 -13.85 -0.13 0.57
C LEU A 32 -12.96 -1.36 0.76
N LEU A 33 -12.12 -1.65 -0.24
CA LEU A 33 -11.03 -2.59 -0.11
C LEU A 33 -9.79 -1.82 0.34
N LEU A 34 -9.27 -2.13 1.52
CA LEU A 34 -8.04 -1.57 2.06
C LEU A 34 -6.96 -2.66 2.11
N CYS A 35 -5.78 -2.36 1.60
CA CYS A 35 -4.63 -3.26 1.59
C CYS A 35 -3.42 -2.58 2.24
N LEU A 36 -2.75 -3.32 3.12
CA LEU A 36 -1.48 -2.96 3.72
C LEU A 36 -0.48 -4.06 3.34
N ILE A 37 0.67 -3.66 2.83
CA ILE A 37 1.75 -4.55 2.43
C ILE A 37 2.99 -4.12 3.20
N ASP A 38 3.49 -5.01 4.05
CA ASP A 38 4.76 -4.87 4.78
C ASP A 38 5.70 -5.97 4.29
N VAL A 39 6.78 -5.55 3.64
CA VAL A 39 7.78 -6.45 3.08
C VAL A 39 9.00 -6.47 4.00
N ALA A 40 9.47 -7.66 4.34
CA ALA A 40 10.69 -7.83 5.13
C ALA A 40 11.87 -7.00 4.57
N GLY A 41 12.46 -6.17 5.43
CA GLY A 41 13.56 -5.27 5.10
C GLY A 41 13.08 -3.83 4.82
N HIS A 42 13.94 -3.01 4.21
CA HIS A 42 13.60 -1.61 3.91
C HIS A 42 14.34 -1.11 2.66
N GLY A 43 13.94 0.07 2.17
CA GLY A 43 14.55 0.73 1.03
C GLY A 43 14.12 0.16 -0.32
N LYS A 44 14.90 0.44 -1.37
CA LYS A 44 14.51 0.22 -2.78
C LYS A 44 14.07 -1.22 -3.10
N ARG A 45 14.73 -2.21 -2.51
CA ARG A 45 14.42 -3.63 -2.77
C ARG A 45 13.08 -4.04 -2.15
N ALA A 46 12.84 -3.68 -0.88
CA ALA A 46 11.56 -3.92 -0.23
C ALA A 46 10.44 -3.18 -0.97
N HIS A 47 10.69 -1.94 -1.37
CA HIS A 47 9.75 -1.14 -2.17
C HIS A 47 9.37 -1.84 -3.49
N ALA A 48 10.36 -2.30 -4.27
CA ALA A 48 10.09 -3.00 -5.53
C ALA A 48 9.25 -4.28 -5.34
N ILE A 49 9.49 -5.03 -4.25
CA ILE A 49 8.71 -6.23 -3.94
C ILE A 49 7.27 -5.84 -3.57
N SER A 50 7.08 -4.82 -2.73
CA SER A 50 5.74 -4.37 -2.35
C SER A 50 4.92 -3.92 -3.56
N GLN A 51 5.55 -3.21 -4.52
CA GLN A 51 4.93 -2.80 -5.77
C GLN A 51 4.50 -4.00 -6.62
N ASN A 52 5.31 -5.06 -6.66
CA ASN A 52 4.94 -6.30 -7.35
C ASN A 52 3.74 -6.99 -6.69
N CYS A 53 3.68 -7.02 -5.35
CA CYS A 53 2.52 -7.54 -4.62
C CYS A 53 1.26 -6.75 -4.98
N LEU A 54 1.34 -5.41 -4.99
CA LEU A 54 0.23 -4.55 -5.36
C LEU A 54 -0.20 -4.75 -6.83
N HIS A 55 0.75 -4.92 -7.75
CA HIS A 55 0.46 -5.19 -9.16
C HIS A 55 -0.32 -6.49 -9.34
N ILE A 56 0.04 -7.54 -8.60
CA ILE A 56 -0.68 -8.83 -8.63
C ILE A 56 -2.10 -8.67 -8.09
N LEU A 57 -2.28 -7.93 -6.99
CA LEU A 57 -3.60 -7.65 -6.42
C LEU A 57 -4.51 -6.88 -7.38
N ASN A 58 -3.95 -5.99 -8.21
CA ASN A 58 -4.71 -5.18 -9.17
C ASN A 58 -5.06 -5.92 -10.48
N LYS A 59 -4.50 -7.11 -10.74
CA LYS A 59 -4.84 -7.90 -11.93
C LYS A 59 -6.16 -8.65 -11.82
N HIS A 60 -6.74 -8.70 -10.63
CA HIS A 60 -8.00 -9.39 -10.32
C HIS A 60 -9.02 -8.40 -9.74
#